data_AF-A0A0Q0FIB8-F1
#
_entry.id   AF-A0A0Q0FIB8-F1
#
_cell.length_a   1.000
_cell.length_b   1.000
_cell.length_c   1.000
_cell.angle_alpha   90.00
_cell.angle_beta   90.00
_cell.angle_gamma   90.00
#
_symmetry.space_group_name_H-M   'P 1'
#
loop_
_entity.id
_entity.type
_entity.pdbx_description
1 polymer ?
#
loop_
_entity_poly.entity_id
_entity_poly.type
_entity_poly.pdbx_seq_one_letter_code
_entity_poly.pdbx_strand_id
1 'polypeptide(L)'
;MIAIYLQKGAAGLQQDENMSLRYFRKAADEGSAQAQAYVAEKLAPIDIAPDIARQMRRCAAEQGNGKAAGALGVHLSTAKQYRAALEAFQLGAAAGDETSASFLSKGFRGPQPDDRLYYLGQQEDLERAERYKKIWSLLADWSYANPSVPEINEIVPLPPAKLPAWDGKLKWVEEREANIPPPKPSEALIEQLAKTMVLDPKTGKPLPGSPVYSKED
;
A
#
# COMPACT_ATOMS: atom_id res chain seq x y z
N MET A 1 -3.24 -10.80 -11.55
CA MET A 1 -4.40 -11.62 -11.11
C MET A 1 -4.23 -13.11 -11.41
N ILE A 2 -3.76 -13.52 -12.60
CA ILE A 2 -3.57 -14.94 -12.97
C ILE A 2 -2.79 -15.74 -11.91
N ALA A 3 -1.70 -15.19 -11.37
CA ALA A 3 -0.92 -15.84 -10.32
C ALA A 3 -1.76 -16.21 -9.08
N ILE A 4 -2.67 -15.33 -8.66
CA ILE A 4 -3.56 -15.55 -7.51
C ILE A 4 -4.62 -16.61 -7.85
N TYR A 5 -5.15 -16.61 -9.07
CA TYR A 5 -6.14 -17.59 -9.50
C TYR A 5 -5.55 -19.00 -9.57
N LEU A 6 -4.33 -19.15 -10.10
CA LEU A 6 -3.59 -20.42 -10.08
C LEU A 6 -3.25 -20.85 -8.65
N GLN A 7 -2.93 -19.92 -7.75
CA GLN A 7 -2.68 -20.26 -6.35
C GLN A 7 -3.91 -20.84 -5.65
N LYS A 8 -5.10 -20.31 -5.97
CA LYS A 8 -6.35 -20.64 -5.27
C LYS A 8 -7.23 -21.65 -6.01
N GLY A 9 -6.90 -22.01 -7.25
CA GLY A 9 -7.77 -22.82 -8.10
C GLY A 9 -9.10 -22.13 -8.40
N ALA A 10 -9.05 -20.87 -8.83
CA ALA A 10 -10.24 -20.02 -9.04
C ALA A 10 -10.39 -19.57 -10.50
N ALA A 11 -11.55 -19.00 -10.85
CA ALA A 11 -11.84 -18.46 -12.18
C ALA A 11 -11.64 -19.47 -13.33
N GLY A 12 -11.99 -20.74 -13.09
CA GLY A 12 -11.86 -21.83 -14.06
C GLY A 12 -10.44 -22.37 -14.24
N LEU A 13 -9.46 -21.87 -13.48
CA LEU A 13 -8.11 -22.42 -13.45
C LEU A 13 -8.00 -23.45 -12.33
N GLN A 14 -7.40 -24.60 -12.62
CA GLN A 14 -7.01 -25.55 -11.59
C GLN A 14 -5.89 -24.96 -10.73
N GLN A 15 -5.83 -25.38 -9.46
CA GLN A 15 -4.79 -24.96 -8.56
C GLN A 15 -3.43 -25.48 -9.06
N ASP A 16 -2.50 -24.57 -9.32
CA ASP A 16 -1.13 -24.87 -9.71
C ASP A 16 -0.18 -23.86 -9.04
N GLU A 17 0.38 -24.27 -7.91
CA GLU A 17 1.24 -23.42 -7.10
C GLU A 17 2.59 -23.13 -7.79
N ASN A 18 3.14 -24.08 -8.54
CA ASN A 18 4.39 -23.89 -9.27
C ASN A 18 4.23 -22.86 -10.39
N MET A 19 3.14 -22.94 -11.15
CA MET A 19 2.84 -21.97 -12.18
C MET A 19 2.52 -20.60 -11.58
N SER A 20 1.77 -20.56 -10.47
CA SER A 20 1.53 -19.34 -9.70
C SER A 20 2.83 -18.61 -9.32
N LEU A 21 3.80 -19.34 -8.75
CA LEU A 21 5.10 -18.79 -8.38
C LEU A 21 5.87 -18.23 -9.58
N ARG A 22 5.83 -18.90 -10.73
CA ARG A 22 6.45 -18.39 -11.97
C ARG A 22 5.83 -17.06 -12.41
N TYR A 23 4.50 -16.94 -12.35
CA TYR A 23 3.81 -15.69 -12.68
C TYR A 23 4.09 -14.59 -11.67
N PHE A 24 4.12 -14.88 -10.37
CA PHE A 24 4.52 -13.90 -9.36
C PHE A 24 5.95 -13.42 -9.57
N ARG A 25 6.88 -14.33 -9.88
CA ARG A 25 8.26 -13.96 -10.17
C ARG A 25 8.36 -13.03 -11.37
N LYS A 26 7.73 -13.40 -12.49
CA LYS A 26 7.68 -12.57 -13.70
C LYS A 26 7.09 -11.19 -13.41
N ALA A 27 5.96 -11.11 -12.70
CA ALA A 27 5.34 -9.84 -12.36
C ALA A 27 6.20 -8.99 -11.41
N ALA A 28 6.97 -9.61 -10.52
CA ALA A 28 7.90 -8.90 -9.65
C ALA A 28 9.09 -8.32 -10.45
N ASP A 29 9.59 -9.07 -11.43
CA ASP A 29 10.65 -8.64 -12.35
C ASP A 29 10.18 -7.50 -13.26
N GLU A 30 8.88 -7.49 -13.63
CA GLU A 30 8.21 -6.40 -14.36
C GLU A 30 7.83 -5.21 -13.46
N GLY A 31 8.14 -5.24 -12.16
CA GLY A 31 8.00 -4.09 -11.25
C GLY A 31 6.72 -4.05 -10.43
N SER A 32 5.83 -5.05 -10.49
CA SER A 32 4.58 -5.02 -9.72
C SER A 32 4.83 -5.02 -8.21
N ALA A 33 4.46 -3.93 -7.52
CA ALA A 33 4.60 -3.81 -6.07
C ALA A 33 3.97 -4.99 -5.30
N GLN A 34 2.79 -5.46 -5.70
CA GLN A 34 2.12 -6.60 -5.07
C GLN A 34 2.91 -7.91 -5.27
N ALA A 35 3.45 -8.12 -6.47
CA ALA A 35 4.25 -9.31 -6.75
C ALA A 35 5.61 -9.26 -6.06
N GLN A 36 6.27 -8.09 -6.03
CA GLN A 36 7.49 -7.86 -5.26
C GLN A 36 7.28 -8.13 -3.78
N ALA A 37 6.20 -7.64 -3.18
CA ALA A 37 5.83 -7.93 -1.79
C ALA A 37 5.63 -9.44 -1.55
N TYR A 38 4.91 -10.11 -2.45
CA TYR A 38 4.65 -11.54 -2.36
C TYR A 38 5.93 -12.39 -2.47
N VAL A 39 6.77 -12.11 -3.47
CA VAL A 39 8.05 -12.84 -3.65
C VAL A 39 8.98 -12.55 -2.47
N ALA A 40 9.02 -11.32 -1.98
CA ALA A 40 9.81 -10.97 -0.80
C ALA A 40 9.40 -11.78 0.44
N GLU A 41 8.11 -12.04 0.64
CA GLU A 41 7.64 -12.89 1.74
C GLU A 41 8.22 -14.31 1.67
N LYS A 42 8.34 -14.88 0.47
CA LYS A 42 8.94 -16.21 0.25
C LYS A 42 10.47 -16.21 0.44
N LEU A 43 11.13 -15.09 0.14
CA LEU A 43 12.59 -14.95 0.28
C LEU A 43 13.04 -14.46 1.66
N ALA A 44 12.11 -13.98 2.48
CA ALA A 44 12.39 -13.37 3.79
C ALA A 44 13.01 -14.29 4.86
N PRO A 45 12.77 -15.62 4.88
CA PRO A 45 13.46 -16.49 5.81
C PRO A 45 14.98 -16.35 5.73
N ILE A 46 15.63 -16.41 6.89
CA ILE A 46 17.06 -16.08 7.04
C ILE A 46 17.98 -16.99 6.24
N ASP A 47 17.53 -18.21 5.98
CA ASP A 47 18.23 -19.29 5.27
C ASP A 47 17.97 -19.31 3.76
N ILE A 48 17.18 -18.35 3.23
CA ILE A 48 16.84 -18.28 1.79
C ILE A 48 17.55 -17.10 1.12
N ALA A 49 16.98 -15.89 1.19
CA ALA A 49 17.54 -14.70 0.55
C ALA A 49 17.01 -13.40 1.19
N PRO A 50 17.25 -13.18 2.50
CA PRO A 50 16.68 -12.06 3.24
C PRO A 50 17.09 -10.69 2.70
N ASP A 51 18.29 -10.59 2.11
CA ASP A 51 18.78 -9.36 1.48
C ASP A 51 17.98 -8.98 0.23
N ILE A 52 17.65 -9.97 -0.59
CA ILE A 52 16.81 -9.78 -1.79
C ILE A 52 15.38 -9.44 -1.36
N ALA A 53 14.84 -10.14 -0.35
CA ALA A 53 13.54 -9.84 0.22
C ALA A 53 13.44 -8.38 0.71
N ARG A 54 14.47 -7.89 1.40
CA ARG A 54 14.56 -6.50 1.86
C ARG A 54 14.56 -5.51 0.70
N GLN A 55 15.29 -5.78 -0.39
CA GLN A 55 15.30 -4.93 -1.58
C GLN A 55 13.91 -4.89 -2.24
N MET A 56 13.28 -6.06 -2.44
CA MET A 56 11.94 -6.14 -3.02
C MET A 56 10.88 -5.44 -2.17
N ARG A 57 10.95 -5.58 -0.83
CA ARG A 57 10.04 -4.85 0.07
C ARG A 57 10.23 -3.34 -0.04
N ARG A 58 11.46 -2.85 -0.19
CA ARG A 58 11.74 -1.42 -0.41
C ARG A 58 11.09 -0.92 -1.71
N CYS A 59 11.32 -1.61 -2.81
CA CYS A 59 10.70 -1.26 -4.09
C CYS A 59 9.16 -1.25 -4.01
N ALA A 60 8.56 -2.25 -3.35
CA ALA A 60 7.11 -2.31 -3.17
C ALA A 60 6.60 -1.19 -2.24
N ALA A 61 7.31 -0.88 -1.17
CA ALA A 61 6.97 0.19 -0.22
C ALA A 61 6.99 1.57 -0.88
N GLU A 62 8.00 1.86 -1.68
CA GLU A 62 8.13 3.12 -2.44
C GLU A 62 7.01 3.28 -3.48
N GLN A 63 6.41 2.18 -3.93
CA GLN A 63 5.23 2.17 -4.80
C GLN A 63 3.89 2.22 -4.05
N GLY A 64 3.91 2.40 -2.72
CA GLY A 64 2.70 2.49 -1.90
C GLY A 64 2.14 1.15 -1.44
N ASN A 65 2.92 0.06 -1.44
CA ASN A 65 2.49 -1.19 -0.81
C ASN A 65 2.72 -1.12 0.71
N GLY A 66 1.65 -0.79 1.46
CA GLY A 66 1.72 -0.61 2.91
C GLY A 66 2.21 -1.85 3.67
N LYS A 67 1.75 -3.05 3.29
CA LYS A 67 2.18 -4.30 3.93
C LYS A 67 3.67 -4.57 3.74
N ALA A 68 4.20 -4.30 2.56
CA ALA A 68 5.64 -4.44 2.28
C ALA A 68 6.46 -3.42 3.07
N ALA A 69 5.96 -2.19 3.21
CA ALA A 69 6.58 -1.13 3.99
C ALA A 69 6.62 -1.49 5.49
N GLY A 70 5.52 -1.98 6.06
CA GLY A 70 5.47 -2.47 7.44
C GLY A 70 6.43 -3.64 7.69
N ALA A 71 6.45 -4.63 6.78
CA ALA A 71 7.39 -5.75 6.86
C ALA A 71 8.86 -5.32 6.71
N LEU A 72 9.13 -4.29 5.90
CA LEU A 72 10.45 -3.67 5.80
C LEU A 72 10.84 -2.97 7.11
N GLY A 73 9.91 -2.20 7.70
CA GLY A 73 10.12 -1.52 8.98
C GLY A 73 10.48 -2.49 10.10
N VAL A 74 9.74 -3.60 10.23
CA VAL A 74 10.02 -4.66 11.23
C VAL A 74 11.37 -5.33 11.00
N HIS A 75 11.72 -5.63 9.75
CA HIS A 75 13.01 -6.22 9.42
C HIS A 75 14.17 -5.26 9.79
N LEU A 76 14.04 -3.98 9.44
CA LEU A 76 15.05 -2.96 9.72
C LEU A 76 15.17 -2.65 11.22
N SER A 77 14.06 -2.61 11.97
CA SER A 77 14.09 -2.41 13.43
C SER A 77 14.79 -3.59 14.12
N THR A 78 14.50 -4.82 13.70
CA THR A 78 15.18 -6.04 14.19
C THR A 78 16.68 -6.00 13.89
N ALA A 79 17.06 -5.49 12.72
CA ALA A 79 18.45 -5.26 12.33
C ALA A 79 19.09 -4.03 13.00
N LYS A 80 18.40 -3.35 13.93
CA LYS A 80 18.82 -2.12 14.62
C LYS A 80 19.10 -0.94 13.68
N GLN A 81 18.55 -0.99 12.46
CA GLN A 81 18.63 0.09 11.47
C GLN A 81 17.46 1.06 11.68
N TYR A 82 17.38 1.66 12.88
CA TYR A 82 16.18 2.35 13.35
C TYR A 82 15.73 3.51 12.47
N ARG A 83 16.67 4.32 11.96
CA ARG A 83 16.33 5.42 11.04
C ARG A 83 15.63 4.92 9.78
N ALA A 84 16.19 3.89 9.15
CA ALA A 84 15.60 3.29 7.96
C ALA A 84 14.27 2.59 8.28
N ALA A 85 14.12 2.04 9.50
CA ALA A 85 12.86 1.47 9.96
C ALA A 85 11.76 2.54 10.07
N LEU A 86 12.08 3.73 10.60
CA LEU A 86 11.14 4.86 10.65
C LEU A 86 10.69 5.29 9.26
N GLU A 87 11.63 5.41 8.30
CA GLU A 87 11.31 5.74 6.91
C GLU A 87 10.37 4.70 6.28
N ALA A 88 10.64 3.41 6.51
CA ALA A 88 9.79 2.33 6.03
C ALA A 88 8.40 2.33 6.66
N PHE A 89 8.30 2.51 7.99
CA PHE A 89 7.00 2.63 8.65
C PHE A 89 6.26 3.90 8.21
N GLN A 90 6.96 5.01 7.92
CA GLN A 90 6.33 6.23 7.41
C GLN A 90 5.72 6.00 6.02
N LEU A 91 6.42 5.29 5.13
CA LEU A 91 5.85 4.83 3.86
C LEU A 91 4.63 3.94 4.08
N GLY A 92 4.68 3.03 5.06
CA GLY A 92 3.56 2.18 5.42
C GLY A 92 2.34 2.96 5.89
N ALA A 93 2.52 3.90 6.81
CA ALA A 93 1.45 4.78 7.29
C ALA A 93 0.85 5.63 6.15
N ALA A 94 1.69 6.16 5.25
CA ALA A 94 1.23 6.86 4.05
C ALA A 94 0.38 5.97 3.13
N ALA A 95 0.79 4.71 2.98
CA ALA A 95 0.08 3.71 2.20
C ALA A 95 -1.13 3.10 2.92
N GLY A 96 -1.45 3.57 4.13
CA GLY A 96 -2.61 3.12 4.90
C GLY A 96 -2.40 1.86 5.73
N ASP A 97 -1.16 1.39 5.90
CA ASP A 97 -0.84 0.28 6.81
C ASP A 97 -0.95 0.74 8.26
N GLU A 98 -2.04 0.37 8.92
CA GLU A 98 -2.34 0.74 10.29
C GLU A 98 -1.26 0.20 11.24
N THR A 99 -0.71 -0.99 10.96
CA THR A 99 0.36 -1.59 11.77
C THR A 99 1.58 -0.67 11.81
N SER A 100 2.00 -0.12 10.68
CA SER A 100 3.11 0.85 10.60
C SER A 100 2.84 2.12 11.43
N ALA A 101 1.63 2.68 11.37
CA ALA A 101 1.26 3.81 12.22
C ALA A 101 1.31 3.47 13.72
N SER A 102 0.91 2.25 14.10
CA SER A 102 1.03 1.76 15.48
C SER A 102 2.48 1.63 15.93
N PHE A 103 3.37 1.05 15.10
CA PHE A 103 4.80 0.98 15.40
C PHE A 103 5.41 2.36 15.63
N LEU A 104 5.07 3.34 14.79
CA LEU A 104 5.54 4.73 14.96
C LEU A 104 5.00 5.35 16.25
N SER A 105 3.70 5.19 16.54
CA SER A 105 3.11 5.68 17.79
C SER A 105 3.83 5.13 19.03
N LYS A 106 4.05 3.81 19.07
CA LYS A 106 4.74 3.16 20.19
C LYS A 106 6.22 3.51 20.25
N GLY A 107 6.90 3.60 19.12
CA GLY A 107 8.31 3.98 19.08
C GLY A 107 8.58 5.40 19.55
N PHE A 108 7.68 6.35 19.25
CA PHE A 108 7.78 7.73 19.74
C PHE A 108 7.35 7.92 21.20
N ARG A 109 6.79 6.91 21.86
CA ARG A 109 6.67 6.89 23.33
C ARG A 109 8.00 6.62 24.04
N GLY A 110 9.10 6.46 23.29
CA GLY A 110 10.44 6.29 23.84
C GLY A 110 10.57 5.05 24.75
N PRO A 111 10.16 3.84 24.32
CA PRO A 111 10.30 2.65 25.13
C PRO A 111 11.78 2.36 25.42
N GLN A 112 12.04 1.58 26.46
CA GLN A 112 13.39 1.18 26.84
C GLN A 112 13.99 0.21 25.80
N PRO A 113 15.32 0.11 25.65
CA PRO A 113 15.97 -0.76 24.65
C PRO A 113 15.68 -2.27 24.78
N ASP A 114 15.17 -2.72 25.92
CA ASP A 114 14.73 -4.08 26.18
C ASP A 114 13.34 -4.39 25.58
N ASP A 115 12.53 -3.37 25.29
CA ASP A 115 11.34 -3.48 24.44
C ASP A 115 11.77 -3.63 22.97
N ARG A 116 12.20 -4.84 22.63
CA ARG A 116 12.69 -5.16 21.28
C ARG A 116 11.64 -4.97 20.18
N LEU A 117 10.35 -4.93 20.54
CA LEU A 117 9.27 -4.80 19.56
C LEU A 117 9.13 -3.34 19.12
N TYR A 118 9.05 -2.41 20.07
CA TYR A 118 8.75 -1.01 19.77
C TYR A 118 9.96 -0.07 19.87
N TYR A 119 11.12 -0.54 20.33
CA TYR A 119 12.31 0.29 20.39
C TYR A 119 12.81 0.69 18.99
N LEU A 120 12.69 1.98 18.67
CA LEU A 120 13.15 2.61 17.42
C LEU A 120 14.24 3.67 17.64
N GLY A 121 14.92 3.64 18.79
CA GLY A 121 16.01 4.58 19.12
C GLY A 121 15.59 6.05 19.10
N GLN A 122 14.32 6.34 19.38
CA GLN A 122 13.77 7.70 19.43
C GLN A 122 13.70 8.21 20.87
N GLN A 123 13.87 9.51 21.04
CA GLN A 123 13.48 10.17 22.28
C GLN A 123 11.96 10.23 22.37
N GLU A 124 11.43 10.29 23.59
CA GLU A 124 10.01 10.43 23.80
C GLU A 124 9.50 11.74 23.18
N ASP A 125 8.50 11.62 22.31
CA ASP A 125 7.77 12.69 21.66
C ASP A 125 6.28 12.33 21.73
N LEU A 126 5.64 12.70 22.84
CA LEU A 126 4.24 12.33 23.11
C LEU A 126 3.27 12.96 22.11
N GLU A 127 3.54 14.17 21.62
CA GLU A 127 2.69 14.80 20.63
C GLU A 127 2.70 13.99 19.33
N ARG A 128 3.89 13.64 18.84
CA ARG A 128 4.06 12.80 17.67
C ARG A 128 3.44 11.41 17.85
N ALA A 129 3.66 10.79 19.00
CA ALA A 129 3.11 9.49 19.33
C ALA A 129 1.58 9.48 19.30
N GLU A 130 0.92 10.51 19.85
CA GLU A 130 -0.53 10.63 19.83
C GLU A 130 -1.07 10.97 18.43
N ARG A 131 -0.33 11.72 17.59
CA ARG A 131 -0.73 11.91 16.18
C ARG A 131 -0.74 10.60 15.42
N TYR A 132 0.32 9.80 15.53
CA TYR A 132 0.35 8.46 14.91
C TYR A 132 -0.71 7.52 15.47
N LYS A 133 -1.02 7.61 16.77
CA LYS A 133 -2.11 6.84 17.37
C LYS A 133 -3.47 7.21 16.77
N LYS A 134 -3.72 8.50 16.54
CA LYS A 134 -4.95 8.98 15.89
C LYS A 134 -5.02 8.50 14.44
N ILE A 135 -3.92 8.59 13.70
CA ILE A 135 -3.81 8.04 12.34
C ILE A 135 -4.10 6.53 12.34
N TRP A 136 -3.47 5.77 13.23
CA TRP A 136 -3.70 4.33 13.39
C TRP A 136 -5.18 4.01 13.63
N SER A 137 -5.84 4.73 14.55
CA SER A 137 -7.27 4.53 14.83
C SER A 137 -8.11 4.76 13.58
N LEU A 138 -7.88 5.88 12.87
CA LEU A 138 -8.62 6.20 11.66
C LEU A 138 -8.39 5.16 10.55
N LEU A 139 -7.14 4.71 10.35
CA LEU A 139 -6.82 3.67 9.38
C LEU A 139 -7.51 2.34 9.73
N ALA A 140 -7.56 1.98 11.02
CA ALA A 140 -8.24 0.78 11.48
C ALA A 140 -9.76 0.87 11.30
N ASP A 141 -10.37 1.99 11.71
CA ASP A 141 -11.81 2.25 11.61
C ASP A 141 -12.29 2.20 10.16
N TRP A 142 -11.46 2.66 9.23
CA TRP A 142 -11.77 2.71 7.80
C TRP A 142 -11.13 1.57 6.98
N SER A 143 -10.48 0.59 7.61
CA SER A 143 -9.69 -0.46 6.97
C SER A 143 -10.40 -1.19 5.82
N TYR A 144 -11.72 -1.39 5.94
CA TYR A 144 -12.58 -2.01 4.93
C TYR A 144 -12.64 -1.26 3.58
N ALA A 145 -12.14 -0.02 3.55
CA ALA A 145 -12.18 0.86 2.40
C ALA A 145 -10.81 1.25 1.86
N ASN A 146 -9.76 0.57 2.32
CA ASN A 146 -8.37 0.81 1.90
C ASN A 146 -7.96 2.29 2.04
N PRO A 147 -7.97 2.84 3.28
CA PRO A 147 -7.60 4.22 3.52
C PRO A 147 -6.12 4.47 3.18
N SER A 148 -5.75 5.71 2.95
CA SER A 148 -4.36 6.14 2.75
C SER A 148 -4.12 7.52 3.35
N VAL A 149 -2.86 7.86 3.57
CA VAL A 149 -2.43 9.14 4.15
C VAL A 149 -1.27 9.72 3.34
N PRO A 150 -1.46 10.06 2.05
CA PRO A 150 -0.38 10.59 1.20
C PRO A 150 0.27 11.86 1.79
N GLU A 151 -0.47 12.62 2.59
CA GLU A 151 -0.04 13.82 3.30
C GLU A 151 0.67 13.54 4.63
N ILE A 152 1.10 12.31 4.95
CA ILE A 152 1.67 11.95 6.26
C ILE A 152 2.82 12.87 6.70
N ASN A 153 3.64 13.35 5.76
CA ASN A 153 4.77 14.24 6.06
C ASN A 153 4.34 15.70 6.27
N GLU A 154 3.14 16.09 5.83
CA GLU A 154 2.50 17.38 6.17
C GLU A 154 1.85 17.33 7.56
N ILE A 155 1.59 16.13 8.10
CA ILE A 155 0.95 15.92 9.40
C ILE A 155 1.98 15.61 10.49
N VAL A 156 2.86 14.65 10.23
CA VAL A 156 3.83 14.09 11.18
C VAL A 156 5.16 13.81 10.45
N PRO A 157 5.91 14.84 10.03
CA PRO A 157 7.21 14.64 9.38
C PRO A 157 8.20 14.00 10.35
N LEU A 158 9.00 13.03 9.91
CA LEU A 158 10.00 12.36 10.77
C LEU A 158 11.04 13.34 11.36
N PRO A 159 11.66 13.03 12.53
CA PRO A 159 12.67 13.90 13.12
C PRO A 159 13.86 14.08 12.17
N PRO A 160 14.54 15.25 12.19
CA PRO A 160 14.45 16.30 13.20
C PRO A 160 13.39 17.38 12.93
N ALA A 161 12.50 17.19 11.93
CA ALA A 161 11.48 18.17 11.62
C ALA A 161 10.52 18.38 12.80
N LYS A 162 10.17 19.65 13.05
CA LYS A 162 9.15 20.03 14.02
C LYS A 162 7.76 19.67 13.50
N LEU A 163 6.84 19.37 14.41
CA LEU A 163 5.46 19.07 14.05
C LEU A 163 4.76 20.34 13.55
N PRO A 164 4.13 20.30 12.36
CA PRO A 164 3.30 21.39 11.87
C PRO A 164 1.97 21.45 12.63
N ALA A 165 1.20 22.52 12.48
CA ALA A 165 -0.18 22.55 12.98
C ALA A 165 -1.03 21.50 12.25
N TRP A 166 -1.85 20.75 12.99
CA TRP A 166 -2.75 19.75 12.43
C TRP A 166 -4.07 19.76 13.18
N ASP A 167 -5.17 19.78 12.44
CA ASP A 167 -6.54 19.79 12.96
C ASP A 167 -7.04 18.41 13.38
N GLY A 168 -6.23 17.37 13.15
CA GLY A 168 -6.57 16.01 13.51
C GLY A 168 -7.40 15.26 12.47
N LYS A 169 -7.54 15.78 11.25
CA LYS A 169 -8.28 15.13 10.16
C LYS A 169 -7.33 14.62 9.06
N LEU A 170 -7.81 13.65 8.28
CA LEU A 170 -7.09 13.12 7.13
C LEU A 170 -7.84 13.52 5.87
N LYS A 171 -7.13 13.97 4.82
CA LYS A 171 -7.73 14.35 3.54
C LYS A 171 -8.60 13.23 2.98
N TRP A 172 -8.11 11.99 3.09
CA TRP A 172 -8.85 10.81 2.64
C TRP A 172 -10.21 10.64 3.33
N VAL A 173 -10.31 10.93 4.64
CA VAL A 173 -11.58 10.83 5.37
C VAL A 173 -12.53 11.93 4.92
N GLU A 174 -12.03 13.16 4.76
CA GLU A 174 -12.85 14.28 4.30
C GLU A 174 -13.39 14.07 2.88
N GLU A 175 -12.55 13.63 1.94
CA GLU A 175 -12.95 13.31 0.57
C GLU A 175 -14.02 12.22 0.53
N ARG A 176 -13.87 11.19 1.38
CA ARG A 176 -14.79 10.08 1.45
C ARG A 176 -16.13 10.45 2.07
N GLU A 177 -16.13 11.20 3.16
CA GLU A 177 -17.34 11.68 3.82
C GLU A 177 -18.08 12.71 2.96
N ALA A 178 -17.35 13.54 2.21
CA ALA A 178 -17.93 14.45 1.24
C ALA A 178 -18.62 13.72 0.08
N ASN A 179 -18.28 12.44 -0.15
CA ASN A 179 -18.86 11.57 -1.18
C ASN A 179 -18.94 12.27 -2.54
N ILE A 180 -17.91 13.04 -2.88
CA ILE A 180 -17.86 13.82 -4.10
C ILE A 180 -17.68 12.84 -5.25
N PRO A 181 -18.63 12.74 -6.21
CA PRO A 181 -18.47 11.85 -7.34
C PRO A 181 -17.21 12.24 -8.12
N PRO A 182 -16.42 11.26 -8.61
CA PRO A 182 -15.23 11.57 -9.39
C PRO A 182 -15.61 12.46 -10.58
N PRO A 183 -14.75 13.42 -10.96
CA PRO A 183 -15.04 14.26 -12.10
C PRO A 183 -15.30 13.39 -13.32
N LYS A 184 -16.35 13.72 -14.07
CA LYS A 184 -16.63 13.02 -15.33
C LYS A 184 -15.38 13.11 -16.22
N PRO A 185 -14.98 12.02 -16.89
CA PRO A 185 -13.93 12.08 -17.90
C PRO A 185 -14.22 13.19 -18.91
N SER A 186 -13.17 13.83 -19.45
CA SER A 186 -13.38 14.85 -20.49
C SER A 186 -14.12 14.25 -21.69
N GLU A 187 -14.95 15.05 -22.36
CA GLU A 187 -15.68 14.61 -23.55
C GLU A 187 -14.73 14.02 -24.60
N ALA A 188 -13.55 14.62 -24.77
CA ALA A 188 -12.50 14.11 -25.65
C ALA A 188 -12.01 12.71 -25.27
N LEU A 189 -11.84 12.42 -23.97
CA LEU A 189 -11.44 11.09 -23.51
C LEU A 189 -12.58 10.08 -23.70
N ILE A 190 -13.83 10.48 -23.45
CA ILE A 190 -15.02 9.64 -23.71
C ILE A 190 -15.08 9.27 -25.18
N GLU A 191 -14.93 10.24 -26.09
CA GLU A 191 -14.93 10.00 -27.54
C GLU A 191 -13.76 9.10 -27.97
N GLN A 192 -12.56 9.33 -27.45
CA GLN A 192 -11.40 8.50 -27.77
C GLN A 192 -11.60 7.04 -27.34
N LEU A 193 -12.05 6.82 -26.11
CA LEU A 193 -12.30 5.48 -25.59
C LEU A 193 -13.45 4.80 -26.32
N ALA A 194 -14.55 5.51 -26.57
CA ALA A 194 -15.69 5.02 -27.33
C ALA A 194 -15.28 4.62 -28.75
N LYS A 195 -14.49 5.44 -29.45
CA LYS A 195 -13.98 5.12 -30.79
C LYS A 195 -13.06 3.89 -30.77
N THR A 196 -12.21 3.78 -29.76
CA THR A 196 -11.27 2.65 -29.61
C THR A 196 -12.01 1.33 -29.41
N MET A 197 -13.09 1.35 -28.63
CA MET A 197 -13.92 0.18 -28.35
C MET A 197 -15.12 0.03 -29.29
N VAL A 198 -15.26 0.89 -30.30
CA VAL A 198 -16.39 0.94 -31.24
C VAL A 198 -17.74 1.00 -30.49
N LEU A 199 -17.84 1.95 -29.57
CA LEU A 199 -19.04 2.21 -28.75
C LEU A 199 -19.68 3.54 -29.18
N ASP A 200 -20.98 3.68 -28.92
CA ASP A 200 -21.65 4.98 -28.99
C ASP A 200 -21.14 5.89 -27.85
N PRO A 201 -20.56 7.07 -28.13
CA PRO A 201 -19.95 7.92 -27.11
C PRO A 201 -20.95 8.55 -26.14
N LYS A 202 -22.24 8.64 -26.50
CA LYS A 202 -23.29 9.21 -25.63
C LYS A 202 -23.87 8.18 -24.67
N THR A 203 -23.97 6.93 -25.10
CA THR A 203 -24.68 5.87 -24.37
C THR A 203 -23.76 4.74 -23.87
N GLY A 204 -22.53 4.65 -24.38
CA GLY A 204 -21.58 3.58 -24.09
C GLY A 204 -21.96 2.23 -24.70
N LYS A 205 -23.02 2.17 -25.52
CA LYS A 205 -23.51 0.91 -26.10
C LYS A 205 -22.59 0.39 -27.21
N PRO A 206 -22.33 -0.93 -27.29
CA PRO A 206 -21.55 -1.52 -28.38
C PRO A 206 -22.20 -1.27 -29.74
N LEU A 207 -21.43 -0.74 -30.69
CA LEU A 207 -21.85 -0.63 -32.09
C LEU A 207 -21.42 -1.89 -32.86
N PRO A 208 -22.06 -2.20 -34.01
CA PRO A 208 -21.64 -3.32 -34.86
C PRO A 208 -20.15 -3.24 -35.19
N GLY A 209 -19.40 -4.31 -34.88
CA GLY A 209 -17.94 -4.36 -35.04
C GLY A 209 -17.13 -4.08 -33.77
N SER A 210 -17.80 -3.81 -32.64
CA SER A 210 -17.13 -3.73 -31.34
C SER A 210 -16.60 -5.08 -30.87
N PRO A 211 -15.39 -5.15 -30.27
CA PRO A 211 -14.86 -6.37 -29.66
C PRO A 211 -15.70 -6.88 -28.48
N VAL A 212 -16.59 -6.05 -27.94
CA VAL A 212 -17.56 -6.40 -26.88
C VAL A 212 -19.00 -6.47 -27.40
N TYR A 213 -19.19 -6.47 -28.73
CA TYR A 213 -20.50 -6.69 -29.33
C TYR A 213 -20.89 -8.16 -29.21
N SER A 214 -21.64 -8.52 -28.18
CA SER A 214 -22.35 -9.80 -28.13
C SER A 214 -23.55 -9.70 -29.09
N LYS A 215 -23.53 -10.49 -30.17
CA LYS A 215 -24.76 -10.91 -30.85
C LYS A 215 -25.42 -11.94 -29.93
N GLU A 216 -26.19 -11.49 -28.96
CA GLU A 216 -27.19 -12.35 -28.34
C GLU A 216 -28.47 -12.24 -29.19
N ASP A 217 -28.98 -13.43 -29.56
CA ASP A 217 -30.13 -13.68 -30.44
C ASP A 217 -31.45 -13.04 -29.98
#